data_AF-A0AA42T1S5-F1
#
_entry.id   AF-A0AA42T1S5-F1
#
_cell.length_a   1.000
_cell.length_b   1.000
_cell.length_c   1.000
_cell.angle_alpha   90.00
_cell.angle_beta   90.00
_cell.angle_gamma   90.00
#
_symmetry.space_group_name_H-M   'P 1'
#
loop_
_entity.id
_entity.type
_entity.pdbx_description
1 polymer ?
#
loop_
_entity_poly.entity_id
_entity_poly.type
_entity_poly.pdbx_seq_one_letter_code
_entity_poly.pdbx_strand_id
1 'polypeptide(L)'
;MYWYISVLPPTDKSTLCDTNRLIGFLEEQPELKRTNDVSFASAEGQPWIDITIVKGTADGNWSSSGKFISQFNRVEIVCADCPQRDFYVDISTKIADFLQWRYVTEGDV
;
A
#
# COMPACT_ATOMS: atom_id res chain seq x y z
N MET A 1 16.36 -7.18 7.29
CA MET A 1 15.16 -6.86 8.10
C MET A 1 14.13 -6.28 7.15
N TYR A 2 12.84 -6.50 7.39
CA TYR A 2 11.77 -5.88 6.60
C TYR A 2 11.27 -4.63 7.31
N TRP A 3 10.79 -3.66 6.54
CA TRP A 3 10.11 -2.49 7.04
C TRP A 3 8.65 -2.51 6.55
N TYR A 4 7.73 -2.42 7.49
CA TYR A 4 6.30 -2.50 7.25
C TYR A 4 5.68 -1.11 7.37
N ILE A 5 4.91 -0.74 6.34
CA ILE A 5 4.19 0.52 6.25
C ILE A 5 2.74 0.20 5.91
N SER A 6 1.81 0.78 6.65
CA SER A 6 0.37 0.68 6.37
C SER A 6 -0.17 2.05 5.99
N VAL A 7 -0.88 2.15 4.87
CA VAL A 7 -1.65 3.35 4.51
C VAL A 7 -3.10 3.14 4.94
N LEU A 8 -3.56 3.99 5.87
CA LEU A 8 -4.83 3.84 6.57
C LEU A 8 -5.70 5.08 6.42
N PRO A 9 -7.03 4.93 6.31
CA PRO A 9 -7.95 6.06 6.33
C PRO A 9 -7.85 6.81 7.67
N PRO A 10 -8.29 8.08 7.70
CA PRO A 10 -8.43 8.83 8.94
C PRO A 10 -9.29 8.06 9.96
N THR A 11 -8.85 8.03 11.22
CA THR A 11 -9.36 7.16 12.31
C THR A 11 -10.87 7.27 12.54
N ASP A 12 -11.48 8.40 12.18
CA ASP A 12 -12.88 8.71 12.45
C ASP A 12 -13.83 8.25 11.33
N LYS A 13 -13.31 7.61 10.28
CA LYS A 13 -14.10 7.22 9.11
C LYS A 13 -13.86 5.76 8.74
N SER A 14 -14.94 4.98 8.72
CA SER A 14 -14.98 3.71 7.98
C SER A 14 -15.05 4.02 6.48
N THR A 15 -13.95 4.53 5.93
CA THR A 15 -13.86 4.89 4.52
C THR A 15 -13.48 3.66 3.71
N LEU A 16 -14.39 3.25 2.83
CA LEU A 16 -14.12 2.29 1.77
C LEU A 16 -13.81 3.07 0.49
N CYS A 17 -12.68 2.75 -0.14
CA CYS A 17 -12.29 3.29 -1.44
C CYS A 17 -12.49 2.24 -2.54
N ASP A 18 -12.78 2.71 -3.75
CA ASP A 18 -12.85 1.86 -4.94
C ASP A 18 -11.46 1.36 -5.33
N THR A 19 -11.32 0.04 -5.46
CA THR A 19 -10.03 -0.60 -5.73
C THR A 19 -9.47 -0.25 -7.11
N ASN A 20 -10.33 -0.14 -8.14
CA ASN A 20 -9.88 0.17 -9.50
C ASN A 20 -9.27 1.57 -9.58
N ARG A 21 -9.79 2.52 -8.79
CA ARG A 21 -9.22 3.87 -8.69
C ARG A 21 -7.77 3.84 -8.20
N LEU A 22 -7.46 3.05 -7.16
CA LEU A 22 -6.08 2.91 -6.68
C LEU A 22 -5.20 2.12 -7.66
N ILE A 23 -5.72 1.05 -8.24
CA ILE A 23 -5.00 0.27 -9.26
C ILE A 23 -4.55 1.17 -10.42
N GLY A 24 -5.46 1.98 -10.98
CA GLY A 24 -5.12 2.88 -12.08
C GLY A 24 -4.00 3.85 -11.72
N PHE A 25 -4.05 4.42 -10.51
CA PHE A 25 -2.98 5.29 -10.00
C PHE A 25 -1.63 4.57 -9.85
N LEU A 26 -1.64 3.34 -9.34
CA LEU A 26 -0.42 2.54 -9.17
C LEU A 26 0.17 2.08 -10.51
N GLU A 27 -0.67 1.80 -11.51
CA GLU A 27 -0.23 1.44 -12.87
C GLU A 27 0.43 2.61 -13.62
N GLU A 28 0.15 3.86 -13.20
CA GLU A 28 0.82 5.06 -13.73
C GLU A 28 2.21 5.30 -13.12
N GLN A 29 2.58 4.58 -12.05
CA GLN A 29 3.89 4.75 -11.40
C GLN A 29 4.96 3.90 -12.10
N PRO A 30 5.99 4.49 -12.73
CA PRO A 30 7.02 3.74 -13.43
C PRO A 30 7.87 2.85 -12.52
N GLU A 31 7.88 3.13 -11.21
CA GLU A 31 8.63 2.37 -10.21
C GLU A 31 7.94 1.05 -9.83
N LEU A 32 6.68 0.86 -10.24
CA LEU A 32 5.83 -0.26 -9.84
C LEU A 32 5.43 -1.14 -11.02
N LYS A 33 5.22 -2.41 -10.72
CA LYS A 33 4.69 -3.40 -11.65
C LYS A 33 3.62 -4.22 -10.95
N ARG A 34 2.45 -4.30 -11.57
CA ARG A 34 1.35 -5.15 -11.07
C ARG A 34 1.75 -6.63 -11.12
N THR A 35 1.52 -7.34 -10.02
CA THR A 35 1.85 -8.77 -9.89
C THR A 35 0.62 -9.67 -9.85
N ASN A 36 -0.51 -9.15 -9.35
CA ASN A 36 -1.82 -9.82 -9.39
C ASN A 36 -2.96 -8.77 -9.36
N ASP A 37 -4.19 -9.19 -9.11
CA ASP A 37 -5.35 -8.30 -9.16
C ASP A 37 -5.28 -7.13 -8.17
N VAL A 38 -4.58 -7.28 -7.04
CA VAL A 38 -4.55 -6.33 -5.91
C VAL A 38 -3.15 -6.09 -5.35
N SER A 39 -2.10 -6.61 -5.99
CA SER A 39 -0.72 -6.44 -5.55
C SER A 39 0.19 -5.89 -6.64
N PHE A 40 1.19 -5.14 -6.20
CA PHE A 40 2.24 -4.53 -7.00
C PHE A 40 3.59 -4.81 -6.36
N ALA A 41 4.61 -4.96 -7.19
CA ALA A 41 5.99 -5.05 -6.76
C ALA A 41 6.83 -3.96 -7.43
N SER A 42 8.09 -3.84 -7.03
CA SER A 42 9.08 -3.01 -7.72
C SER A 42 9.20 -3.39 -9.19
N ALA A 43 9.26 -2.39 -10.06
CA ALA A 43 9.74 -2.55 -11.42
C ALA A 43 11.22 -2.98 -11.45
N GLU A 44 11.70 -3.48 -12.59
CA GLU A 44 13.07 -3.94 -12.74
C GLU A 44 14.08 -2.81 -12.45
N GLY A 45 15.11 -3.11 -11.65
CA GLY A 45 16.14 -2.15 -11.26
C GLY A 45 15.77 -1.22 -10.09
N GLN A 46 14.54 -1.29 -9.57
CA GLN A 46 14.10 -0.51 -8.40
C GLN A 46 14.35 -1.27 -7.09
N PRO A 47 14.44 -0.56 -5.94
CA PRO A 47 14.47 -1.20 -4.62
C PRO A 47 13.26 -2.12 -4.41
N TRP A 48 13.49 -3.29 -3.80
CA TRP A 48 12.43 -4.28 -3.58
C TRP A 48 11.31 -3.70 -2.69
N ILE A 49 10.08 -3.79 -3.19
CA ILE A 49 8.84 -3.41 -2.51
C ILE A 49 7.75 -4.40 -2.91
N ASP A 50 6.87 -4.73 -1.98
CA ASP A 50 5.60 -5.42 -2.21
C ASP A 50 4.47 -4.58 -1.62
N ILE A 51 3.46 -4.29 -2.43
CA ILE A 51 2.30 -3.49 -2.08
C ILE A 51 1.07 -4.37 -2.27
N THR A 52 0.21 -4.46 -1.27
CA THR A 52 -1.03 -5.21 -1.35
C THR A 52 -2.22 -4.37 -0.87
N ILE A 53 -3.24 -4.27 -1.72
CA ILE A 53 -4.51 -3.60 -1.43
C ILE A 53 -5.42 -4.58 -0.69
N VAL A 54 -5.86 -4.22 0.52
CA VAL A 54 -6.63 -5.14 1.38
C VAL A 54 -7.81 -4.47 2.06
N LYS A 55 -8.78 -5.31 2.45
CA LYS A 55 -9.87 -4.91 3.34
C LYS A 55 -9.58 -5.44 4.74
N GLY A 56 -9.23 -4.54 5.65
CA GLY A 56 -9.09 -4.84 7.06
C GLY A 56 -10.43 -5.02 7.78
N THR A 57 -10.43 -5.86 8.80
CA THR A 57 -11.52 -6.03 9.77
C THR A 57 -11.55 -4.88 10.76
N ALA A 58 -12.60 -4.82 11.58
CA ALA A 58 -12.73 -3.81 12.63
C ALA A 58 -11.58 -3.86 13.65
N ASP A 59 -11.02 -5.05 13.90
CA ASP A 59 -9.90 -5.27 14.83
C ASP A 59 -8.52 -4.99 14.20
N GLY A 60 -8.49 -4.45 12.98
CA GLY A 60 -7.26 -4.14 12.25
C GLY A 60 -6.58 -5.34 11.57
N ASN A 61 -7.14 -6.55 11.71
CA ASN A 61 -6.66 -7.74 11.01
C ASN A 61 -6.99 -7.68 9.53
N TRP A 62 -6.21 -8.35 8.69
CA TRP A 62 -6.48 -8.44 7.27
C TRP A 62 -5.87 -9.73 6.69
N SER A 63 -6.36 -10.13 5.53
CA SER A 63 -5.72 -11.16 4.71
C SER A 63 -5.96 -10.84 3.24
N SER A 64 -5.08 -11.36 2.38
CA SER A 64 -5.24 -11.27 0.94
C SER A 64 -5.06 -12.65 0.33
N SER A 65 -5.90 -12.95 -0.66
CA SER A 65 -5.73 -14.12 -1.54
C SER A 65 -5.14 -13.74 -2.90
N GLY A 66 -4.76 -12.46 -3.10
CA GLY A 66 -4.33 -11.91 -4.38
C GLY A 66 -5.44 -11.75 -5.43
N LYS A 67 -6.70 -12.02 -5.06
CA LYS A 67 -7.87 -11.84 -5.91
C LYS A 67 -8.46 -10.44 -5.78
N PHE A 68 -9.09 -9.97 -6.85
CA PHE A 68 -9.79 -8.70 -6.86
C PHE A 68 -10.82 -8.56 -5.73
N ILE A 69 -10.79 -7.41 -5.06
CA ILE A 69 -11.84 -6.93 -4.13
C ILE A 69 -12.36 -5.59 -4.66
N SER A 70 -13.67 -5.35 -4.60
CA SER A 70 -14.25 -4.11 -5.15
C SER A 70 -13.94 -2.87 -4.32
N GLN A 71 -13.77 -3.04 -3.01
CA GLN A 71 -13.52 -1.96 -2.07
C GLN A 71 -12.50 -2.34 -1.02
N PHE A 72 -11.70 -1.38 -0.60
CA PHE A 72 -10.62 -1.54 0.37
C PHE A 72 -10.62 -0.39 1.38
N ASN A 73 -9.93 -0.58 2.51
CA ASN A 73 -9.73 0.42 3.56
C ASN A 73 -8.30 0.39 4.11
N ARG A 74 -7.37 -0.31 3.45
CA ARG A 74 -5.99 -0.48 3.90
C ARG A 74 -5.10 -0.83 2.71
N VAL A 75 -3.89 -0.26 2.69
CA VAL A 75 -2.82 -0.67 1.78
C VAL A 75 -1.63 -1.06 2.64
N GLU A 76 -1.10 -2.25 2.40
CA GLU A 76 0.07 -2.77 3.11
C GLU A 76 1.27 -2.73 2.19
N ILE A 77 2.38 -2.26 2.73
CA ILE A 77 3.63 -2.11 2.01
C ILE A 77 4.71 -2.80 2.82
N VAL A 78 5.39 -3.77 2.19
CA VAL A 78 6.55 -4.45 2.74
C VAL A 78 7.75 -4.07 1.90
N CYS A 79 8.79 -3.57 2.55
CA CYS A 79 10.00 -3.14 1.88
C CYS A 79 11.25 -3.58 2.64
N ALA A 80 12.41 -3.42 2.02
CA ALA A 80 13.67 -3.69 2.70
C ALA A 80 13.95 -2.58 3.73
N ASP A 81 14.32 -2.96 4.95
CA ASP A 81 14.86 -2.00 5.92
C ASP A 81 16.33 -1.72 5.58
N CYS A 82 16.54 -0.88 4.56
CA CYS A 82 17.84 -0.53 4.02
C CYS A 82 17.96 0.99 3.81
N PRO A 83 19.15 1.53 3.49
CA PRO A 83 19.38 2.96 3.36
C PRO A 83 18.52 3.70 2.31
N GLN A 84 17.83 2.97 1.43
CA GLN A 84 16.96 3.54 0.38
C GLN A 84 15.59 3.97 0.92
N ARG A 85 15.51 4.41 2.19
CA ARG A 85 14.25 4.75 2.86
C ARG A 85 13.46 5.84 2.12
N ASP A 86 14.15 6.80 1.51
CA ASP A 86 13.51 7.89 0.77
C ASP A 86 12.62 7.36 -0.36
N PHE A 87 13.04 6.31 -1.07
CA PHE A 87 12.22 5.68 -2.12
C PHE A 87 10.90 5.11 -1.55
N TYR A 88 10.99 4.40 -0.42
CA TYR A 88 9.82 3.80 0.22
C TYR A 88 8.88 4.85 0.82
N VAL A 89 9.45 5.93 1.39
CA VAL A 89 8.69 7.08 1.89
C VAL A 89 7.99 7.81 0.75
N ASP A 90 8.66 8.03 -0.38
CA ASP A 90 8.08 8.70 -1.55
C ASP A 90 6.88 7.92 -2.10
N ILE A 91 7.02 6.61 -2.32
CA ILE A 91 5.91 5.76 -2.79
C ILE A 91 4.76 5.75 -1.78
N SER A 92 5.06 5.61 -0.49
CA SER A 92 4.05 5.60 0.57
C SER A 92 3.31 6.94 0.66
N THR A 93 4.03 8.05 0.50
CA THR A 93 3.48 9.40 0.50
C THR A 93 2.60 9.63 -0.73
N LYS A 94 3.06 9.25 -1.93
CA LYS A 94 2.25 9.30 -3.17
C LYS A 94 0.91 8.58 -3.01
N ILE A 95 0.91 7.38 -2.42
CA ILE A 95 -0.31 6.59 -2.17
C ILE A 95 -1.19 7.27 -1.11
N ALA A 96 -0.61 7.70 0.01
CA ALA A 96 -1.33 8.38 1.07
C ALA A 96 -2.00 9.67 0.57
N ASP A 97 -1.27 10.50 -0.18
CA ASP A 97 -1.78 11.74 -0.76
C ASP A 97 -2.89 11.48 -1.77
N PHE A 98 -2.74 10.51 -2.67
CA PHE A 98 -3.78 10.16 -3.63
C PHE A 98 -5.10 9.76 -2.94
N LEU A 99 -5.00 9.03 -1.82
CA LEU A 99 -6.14 8.57 -1.04
C LEU A 99 -6.64 9.60 -0.02
N GLN A 100 -5.87 10.66 0.25
CA GLN A 100 -6.07 11.59 1.37
C GLN A 100 -6.07 10.85 2.72
N TRP A 101 -5.16 9.88 2.85
CA TRP A 101 -4.98 8.98 3.99
C TRP A 101 -3.66 9.29 4.70
N ARG A 102 -3.36 8.57 5.78
CA ARG A 102 -2.06 8.64 6.46
C ARG A 102 -1.32 7.32 6.28
N TYR A 103 -0.01 7.36 6.13
CA TYR A 103 0.82 6.17 6.31
C TYR A 103 1.34 6.11 7.76
N VAL A 104 1.48 4.90 8.28
CA VAL A 104 2.08 4.60 9.59
C VAL A 104 3.10 3.49 9.41
N THR A 105 4.18 3.55 10.16
CA THR A 105 5.20 2.49 10.20
C THR A 105 4.99 1.63 11.44
N GLU A 106 5.59 0.44 11.49
CA GLU A 106 5.53 -0.44 12.68
C GLU A 106 6.07 0.23 13.97
N GLY A 107 6.86 1.32 13.86
CA GLY A 107 7.32 2.09 15.01
C GLY A 107 6.37 3.22 15.47
N ASP A 108 5.33 3.52 14.70
CA ASP A 108 4.36 4.60 14.97
C ASP A 108 3.07 4.10 15.67
N VAL A 109 2.92 2.77 15.83
CA VAL A 109 1.77 2.09 16.47
C VAL A 109 2.01 1.79 17.94
#